data_AF-A0A2V7VKJ2-F1
#
_entry.id   AF-A0A2V7VKJ2-F1
#
_cell.length_a   1.000
_cell.length_b   1.000
_cell.length_c   1.000
_cell.angle_alpha   90.00
_cell.angle_beta   90.00
_cell.angle_gamma   90.00
#
_symmetry.space_group_name_H-M   'P 1'
#
loop_
_entity.id
_entity.type
_entity.pdbx_description
1 polymer ?
#
loop_
_entity_poly.entity_id
_entity_poly.type
_entity_poly.pdbx_seq_one_letter_code
_entity_poly.pdbx_strand_id
1 'polypeptide(L)'
;MVDVVVSGAAVDGGTGIDTVSFRVLDEYSRVQPEVGSVAGGGLGRVDFAEAIPLEAARDGSDRDGRTYVIEVTATDRACNARTASISVLVPHDQRR
;
A
#
# COMPACT_ATOMS: atom_id res chain seq x y z
N MET A 1 -3.92 -1.68 -16.26
CA MET A 1 -3.31 -1.79 -14.92
C MET A 1 -1.85 -1.39 -15.01
N VAL A 2 -1.35 -0.70 -13.99
CA VAL A 2 0.04 -0.29 -13.83
C VAL A 2 0.52 -0.88 -12.50
N ASP A 3 1.58 -1.67 -12.54
CA ASP A 3 2.15 -2.25 -11.33
C ASP A 3 3.01 -1.22 -10.62
N VAL A 4 2.61 -0.85 -9.40
CA VAL A 4 3.34 0.08 -8.54
C VAL A 4 4.01 -0.71 -7.43
N VAL A 5 5.34 -0.67 -7.38
CA VAL A 5 6.11 -1.32 -6.32
C VAL A 5 6.16 -0.40 -5.11
N VAL A 6 5.55 -0.85 -4.00
CA VAL A 6 5.63 -0.18 -2.70
C VAL A 6 6.63 -0.94 -1.84
N SER A 7 7.70 -0.25 -1.46
CA SER A 7 8.76 -0.81 -0.63
C SER A 7 9.00 0.02 0.63
N GLY A 8 9.54 -0.63 1.65
CA GLY A 8 9.82 0.00 2.93
C GLY A 8 10.35 -1.00 3.95
N ALA A 9 10.45 -0.54 5.19
CA ALA A 9 10.88 -1.37 6.30
C ALA A 9 10.06 -1.10 7.56
N ALA A 10 9.62 -2.17 8.21
CA ALA A 10 9.10 -2.13 9.57
C ALA A 10 10.24 -2.44 10.54
N VAL A 11 10.30 -1.73 11.66
CA VAL A 11 11.32 -1.94 12.70
C VAL A 11 10.61 -1.98 14.05
N ASP A 12 10.94 -2.99 14.84
CA ASP A 12 10.51 -3.12 16.24
C ASP A 12 11.72 -3.41 17.13
N GLY A 13 11.80 -2.69 18.25
CA GLY A 13 12.82 -2.88 19.28
C GLY A 13 12.39 -3.81 20.42
N GLY A 14 11.16 -4.32 20.38
CA GLY A 14 10.57 -5.14 21.43
C GLY A 14 10.38 -6.61 21.03
N THR A 15 9.15 -6.97 20.71
CA THR A 15 8.70 -8.37 20.56
C THR A 15 8.92 -8.97 19.17
N GLY A 16 9.38 -8.14 18.24
CA GLY A 16 9.50 -8.45 16.83
C GLY A 16 8.19 -8.20 16.07
N ILE A 17 8.33 -7.92 14.78
CA ILE A 17 7.21 -7.72 13.87
C ILE A 17 6.52 -9.07 13.63
N ASP A 18 5.20 -9.10 13.78
CA ASP A 18 4.38 -10.27 13.48
C ASP A 18 3.92 -10.23 12.02
N THR A 19 3.32 -9.12 11.59
CA THR A 19 2.76 -8.96 10.25
C THR A 19 2.91 -7.53 9.72
N VAL A 20 3.08 -7.41 8.40
CA VAL A 20 2.91 -6.15 7.66
C VAL A 20 1.77 -6.35 6.67
N SER A 21 0.71 -5.57 6.80
CA SER A 21 -0.48 -5.63 5.95
C SER A 21 -0.64 -4.35 5.13
N PHE A 22 -1.38 -4.46 4.03
CA PHE A 22 -1.58 -3.39 3.08
C PHE A 22 -3.07 -3.19 2.85
N ARG A 23 -3.47 -1.93 2.66
CA ARG A 23 -4.82 -1.56 2.25
C ARG A 23 -4.73 -0.50 1.17
N VAL A 24 -5.43 -0.74 0.07
CA VAL A 24 -5.49 0.21 -1.05
C VAL A 24 -6.86 0.88 -1.03
N LEU A 25 -6.86 2.19 -0.87
CA LEU A 25 -8.04 3.04 -0.90
C LEU A 25 -8.03 3.83 -2.20
N ASP A 26 -9.00 3.54 -3.04
CA ASP A 26 -9.26 4.30 -4.26
C ASP A 26 -10.16 5.49 -3.95
N GLU A 27 -9.87 6.65 -4.52
CA GLU A 27 -10.68 7.86 -4.35
C GLU A 27 -12.16 7.65 -4.75
N TYR A 28 -12.40 6.76 -5.72
CA TYR A 28 -13.75 6.38 -6.15
C TYR A 28 -14.35 5.23 -5.35
N SER A 29 -13.57 4.61 -4.44
CA SER A 29 -13.95 3.42 -3.68
C SER A 29 -14.44 2.24 -4.56
N ARG A 30 -14.00 2.18 -5.82
CA ARG A 30 -14.43 1.18 -6.81
C ARG A 30 -13.41 0.06 -7.01
N VAL A 31 -12.12 0.38 -7.05
CA VAL A 31 -11.06 -0.60 -7.29
C VAL A 31 -10.09 -0.59 -6.13
N GLN A 32 -10.19 -1.61 -5.28
CA GLN A 32 -9.35 -1.79 -4.09
C GLN A 32 -8.65 -3.14 -4.22
N PRO A 33 -7.49 -3.21 -4.90
CA PRO A 33 -6.74 -4.44 -5.05
C PRO A 33 -6.40 -5.04 -3.68
N GLU A 34 -6.64 -6.34 -3.54
CA GLU A 34 -6.15 -7.09 -2.39
C GLU A 34 -4.64 -7.31 -2.54
N VAL A 35 -3.89 -7.01 -1.48
CA VAL A 35 -2.45 -7.18 -1.43
C VAL A 35 -2.14 -8.15 -0.30
N GLY A 36 -1.26 -9.11 -0.55
CA GLY A 36 -0.82 -10.07 0.45
C GLY A 36 -0.17 -9.39 1.64
N SER A 37 -0.22 -10.04 2.80
CA SER A 37 0.57 -9.60 3.96
C SER A 37 1.97 -10.18 3.91
N VAL A 38 2.95 -9.44 4.43
CA VAL A 38 4.30 -9.94 4.67
C VAL A 38 4.37 -10.46 6.10
N ALA A 39 4.73 -11.73 6.26
CA ALA A 39 4.99 -12.31 7.57
C ALA A 39 6.29 -11.71 8.14
N GLY A 40 6.21 -11.14 9.35
CA GLY A 40 7.37 -10.55 10.00
C GLY A 40 8.25 -11.55 10.74
N GLY A 41 7.73 -12.73 11.06
CA GLY A 41 8.50 -13.83 11.66
C GLY A 41 9.05 -13.53 13.06
N GLY A 42 8.69 -12.41 13.68
CA GLY A 42 9.26 -11.93 14.93
C GLY A 42 10.60 -11.25 14.80
N LEU A 43 10.96 -10.81 13.60
CA LEU A 43 12.21 -10.10 13.38
C LEU A 43 12.08 -8.67 13.88
N GLY A 44 13.16 -8.11 14.43
CA GLY A 44 13.22 -6.70 14.80
C GLY A 44 13.25 -5.75 13.60
N ARG A 45 13.44 -6.28 12.39
CA ARG A 45 13.34 -5.55 11.12
C ARG A 45 12.78 -6.46 10.03
N VAL A 46 11.83 -5.93 9.27
CA VAL A 46 11.25 -6.59 8.09
C VAL A 46 11.26 -5.60 6.94
N ASP A 47 12.05 -5.91 5.91
CA ASP A 47 12.04 -5.19 4.64
C ASP A 47 10.97 -5.81 3.72
N PHE A 48 10.21 -4.98 3.03
CA PHE A 48 9.13 -5.43 2.12
C PHE A 48 9.17 -4.66 0.80
N ALA A 49 8.69 -5.30 -0.27
CA ALA A 49 8.55 -4.72 -1.60
C ALA A 49 7.41 -5.43 -2.35
N GLU A 50 6.20 -4.87 -2.27
CA GLU A 50 5.00 -5.46 -2.86
C GLU A 50 4.61 -4.74 -4.15
N ALA A 51 4.30 -5.52 -5.19
CA ALA A 51 3.75 -5.00 -6.43
C ALA A 51 2.23 -4.88 -6.31
N ILE A 52 1.72 -3.66 -6.38
CA ILE A 52 0.29 -3.35 -6.25
C ILE A 52 -0.24 -2.95 -7.63
N PRO A 53 -1.12 -3.74 -8.25
CA PRO A 53 -1.66 -3.43 -9.56
C PRO A 53 -2.72 -2.32 -9.40
N LEU A 54 -2.41 -1.11 -9.88
CA LEU A 54 -3.33 0.03 -9.85
C LEU A 54 -3.95 0.28 -11.22
N GLU A 55 -5.20 0.75 -11.25
CA GLU A 55 -5.91 0.99 -12.51
C GLU A 55 -5.68 2.43 -13.00
N ALA A 56 -5.10 2.55 -14.19
CA ALA A 56 -5.02 3.80 -14.94
C ALA A 56 -6.34 4.06 -15.70
N ALA A 57 -7.47 4.11 -15.00
CA ALA A 57 -8.79 4.36 -15.59
C ALA A 57 -9.47 5.57 -14.94
N ARG A 58 -10.31 6.25 -15.72
CA ARG A 58 -11.03 7.47 -15.35
C ARG A 58 -12.54 7.20 -15.32
N ASP A 59 -13.25 7.85 -14.38
CA ASP A 59 -14.68 8.14 -14.53
C ASP A 59 -14.84 9.33 -15.49
N GLY A 60 -15.73 9.25 -16.49
CA GLY A 60 -15.76 10.09 -17.71
C GLY A 60 -15.73 11.63 -17.57
N SER A 61 -15.63 12.22 -16.37
CA SER A 61 -15.47 13.64 -16.04
C SER A 61 -14.09 14.07 -15.47
N ASP A 62 -13.23 13.16 -15.03
CA ASP A 62 -11.98 13.47 -14.30
C ASP A 62 -10.76 13.79 -15.21
N ARG A 63 -10.11 14.94 -15.02
CA ARG A 63 -9.08 15.46 -15.94
C ARG A 63 -7.64 15.08 -15.55
N ASP A 64 -7.42 14.51 -14.36
CA ASP A 64 -6.10 14.48 -13.73
C ASP A 64 -5.55 13.07 -13.49
N GLY A 65 -6.40 12.05 -13.44
CA GLY A 65 -5.98 10.65 -13.38
C GLY A 65 -6.82 9.84 -12.41
N ARG A 66 -6.18 8.97 -11.63
CA ARG A 66 -6.81 8.31 -10.49
C ARG A 66 -5.88 8.30 -9.28
N THR A 67 -6.39 8.74 -8.14
CA THR A 67 -5.62 8.79 -6.88
C THR A 67 -5.92 7.57 -6.01
N TYR A 68 -4.84 6.93 -5.57
CA TYR A 68 -4.87 5.84 -4.60
C TYR A 68 -4.14 6.27 -3.33
N VAL A 69 -4.71 5.93 -2.18
CA VAL A 69 -4.03 5.98 -0.88
C VAL A 69 -3.71 4.56 -0.46
N ILE A 70 -2.43 4.26 -0.31
CA ILE A 70 -1.95 2.95 0.13
C ILE A 70 -1.55 3.07 1.59
N GLU A 71 -2.23 2.34 2.45
CA GLU A 71 -1.94 2.23 3.88
C GLU A 71 -1.12 0.96 4.12
N VAL A 72 0.01 1.09 4.81
CA VAL A 72 0.85 -0.01 5.26
C VAL A 72 0.79 -0.07 6.77
N THR A 73 0.37 -1.18 7.34
CA THR A 73 0.24 -1.37 8.78
C THR A 73 1.19 -2.47 9.25
N ALA A 74 2.11 -2.13 10.14
CA ALA A 74 2.95 -3.11 10.82
C ALA A 74 2.37 -3.40 12.21
N THR A 75 2.24 -4.69 12.55
CA THR A 75 1.79 -5.17 13.86
C THR A 75 2.90 -6.00 14.48
N ASP A 76 3.25 -5.71 15.74
CA ASP A 76 4.20 -6.52 16.53
C ASP A 76 3.49 -7.68 17.25
N ARG A 77 4.27 -8.56 17.89
CA ARG A 77 3.73 -9.72 18.63
C ARG A 77 3.06 -9.34 19.97
N ALA A 78 3.17 -8.09 20.41
CA ALA A 78 2.43 -7.54 21.52
C ALA A 78 1.11 -6.87 21.10
N CYS A 79 0.71 -7.04 19.83
CA CYS A 79 -0.47 -6.43 19.22
C CYS A 79 -0.41 -4.89 19.13
N ASN A 80 0.77 -4.28 19.22
CA ASN A 80 0.94 -2.87 18.87
C ASN A 80 0.95 -2.75 17.36
N ALA A 81 0.20 -1.79 16.82
CA ALA A 81 0.12 -1.53 15.40
C ALA A 81 0.51 -0.08 15.06
N ARG A 82 1.16 0.10 13.91
CA ARG A 82 1.47 1.42 13.35
C ARG A 82 1.20 1.45 11.86
N THR A 83 0.50 2.47 11.41
CA THR A 83 0.15 2.67 10.02
C THR A 83 0.94 3.83 9.41
N ALA A 84 1.40 3.65 8.18
CA ALA A 84 1.94 4.69 7.32
C ALA A 84 1.13 4.74 6.03
N SER A 85 1.00 5.92 5.42
CA SER A 85 0.17 6.13 4.23
C SER A 85 0.99 6.79 3.12
N ILE A 86 0.75 6.38 1.88
CA ILE A 86 1.31 7.02 0.69
C ILE A 86 0.23 7.26 -0.36
N SER A 87 0.24 8.45 -0.96
CA SER A 87 -0.65 8.80 -2.07
C SER A 87 0.05 8.56 -3.41
N VAL A 88 -0.61 7.81 -4.29
CA VAL A 88 -0.14 7.50 -5.63
C VAL A 88 -1.14 8.05 -6.64
N LEU A 89 -0.70 9.01 -7.44
CA LEU A 89 -1.45 9.48 -8.61
C LEU A 89 -1.05 8.62 -9.80
N VAL A 90 -2.01 7.91 -10.38
CA VAL A 90 -1.83 7.19 -11.64
C VAL A 90 -2.36 8.08 -12.76
N PRO A 91 -1.48 8.81 -13.48
CA PRO A 91 -1.91 9.69 -14.55
C PRO A 91 -2.49 8.89 -15.72
N HIS A 92 -3.49 9.47 -16.37
CA HIS A 92 -4.01 8.96 -17.62
C HIS A 92 -3.15 9.39 -18.82
N ASP A 93 -3.19 8.62 -19.92
CA ASP A 93 -2.35 8.81 -21.11
C ASP A 93 -2.67 10.07 -21.94
N GLN A 94 -3.75 10.79 -21.62
CA GLN A 94 -4.10 12.06 -22.28
C GLN A 94 -3.41 13.29 -21.67
N ARG A 95 -2.08 13.21 -21.49
CA ARG A 95 -1.27 14.44 -21.40
C ARG A 95 -1.18 15.06 -22.79
N ARG A 96 -2.18 15.87 -23.14
CA ARG A 96 -2.06 16.79 -24.27
C ARG A 96 -1.44 18.10 -23.81
#